data_AF-A0A2K9P559-F1
#
_entry.id   AF-A0A2K9P559-F1
#
_cell.length_a   1.000
_cell.length_b   1.000
_cell.length_c   1.000
_cell.angle_alpha   90.00
_cell.angle_beta   90.00
_cell.angle_gamma   90.00
#
_symmetry.space_group_name_H-M   'P 1'
#
loop_
_entity.id
_entity.type
_entity.pdbx_description
1 polymer ?
#
loop_
_entity_poly.entity_id
_entity_poly.type
_entity_poly.pdbx_seq_one_letter_code
_entity_poly.pdbx_strand_id
1 'polypeptide(L)' 'MEKDRFEKIYSQGILNTTEIWVDTETGINYLYHRDSNAGGLTPLLDREGKPVITAVNR' A
#
# COMPACT_ATOMS: atom_id res chain seq x y z
N MET A 1 0.39 -13.98 18.21
CA MET A 1 0.67 -13.92 16.76
C MET A 1 1.40 -12.63 16.51
N GLU A 2 2.48 -12.70 15.75
CA GLU A 2 3.15 -11.50 15.24
C GLU A 2 2.16 -10.75 14.33
N LYS A 3 2.05 -9.43 14.49
CA LYS A 3 1.16 -8.61 13.67
C LYS A 3 1.86 -8.38 12.33
N ASP A 4 1.18 -8.65 11.21
CA ASP A 4 1.73 -8.38 9.89
C ASP A 4 2.05 -6.88 9.77
N ARG A 5 3.31 -6.56 9.42
CA ARG A 5 3.74 -5.17 9.27
C ARG A 5 2.96 -4.47 8.15
N PHE A 6 2.70 -5.15 7.04
CA PHE A 6 2.01 -4.57 5.88
C PHE A 6 0.59 -5.12 5.76
N GLU A 7 -0.39 -4.22 5.87
CA GLU A 7 -1.81 -4.56 5.80
C GLU A 7 -2.40 -4.08 4.47
N LYS A 8 -3.00 -4.99 3.68
CA LYS A 8 -3.71 -4.61 2.47
C LYS A 8 -5.09 -4.07 2.80
N ILE A 9 -5.33 -2.79 2.50
CA ILE A 9 -6.60 -2.10 2.79
C ILE A 9 -7.48 -1.92 1.56
N TYR A 10 -6.94 -2.13 0.36
CA TYR A 10 -7.68 -2.03 -0.90
C TYR A 10 -7.13 -3.00 -1.93
N SER A 11 -8.01 -3.54 -2.78
CA SER A 11 -7.63 -4.38 -3.92
C SER A 11 -8.68 -4.24 -5.03
N GLN A 12 -8.22 -4.10 -6.27
CA GLN A 12 -9.06 -4.00 -7.46
C GLN A 12 -8.44 -4.79 -8.62
N GLY A 13 -9.28 -5.55 -9.32
CA GLY A 13 -8.91 -6.31 -10.51
C GLY A 13 -8.34 -7.71 -10.22
N ILE A 14 -8.53 -8.63 -11.16
CA ILE A 14 -8.16 -10.05 -11.00
C ILE A 14 -6.91 -10.41 -11.82
N LEU A 15 -6.84 -9.95 -13.08
CA LEU A 15 -5.70 -10.18 -13.97
C LEU A 15 -4.65 -9.08 -13.84
N ASN A 16 -5.11 -7.83 -13.82
CA ASN A 16 -4.32 -6.64 -13.53
C ASN A 16 -4.80 -6.12 -12.19
N THR A 17 -3.97 -6.24 -11.16
CA THR A 17 -4.35 -5.95 -9.78
C THR A 17 -3.71 -4.64 -9.33
N THR A 18 -4.53 -3.75 -8.78
CA THR A 18 -4.09 -2.56 -8.07
C THR A 18 -4.47 -2.68 -6.60
N GLU A 19 -3.54 -2.45 -5.70
CA GLU A 19 -3.74 -2.60 -4.25
C GLU A 19 -3.18 -1.40 -3.49
N ILE A 20 -3.73 -1.16 -2.29
CA ILE A 20 -3.15 -0.23 -1.33
C ILE A 20 -2.75 -1.00 -0.09
N TRP A 21 -1.50 -0.83 0.33
CA TRP A 21 -0.90 -1.46 1.50
C TRP A 21 -0.49 -0.40 2.52
N VAL A 22 -0.77 -0.63 3.80
CA VAL A 22 -0.35 0.25 4.91
C VAL A 22 0.77 -0.42 5.67
N ASP A 23 1.91 0.26 5.81
CA ASP A 23 2.93 -0.10 6.80
C ASP A 23 2.44 0.29 8.20
N THR A 24 2.09 -0.69 9.01
CA THR A 24 1.52 -0.48 10.35
C THR A 24 2.53 0.06 11.37
N GLU A 25 3.83 0.11 11.05
CA GLU A 25 4.85 0.75 11.90
C GLU A 25 5.00 2.26 11.62
N THR A 26 4.92 2.64 10.34
CA THR A 26 5.17 4.03 9.88
C THR A 26 3.89 4.79 9.51
N GLY A 27 2.81 4.08 9.21
CA GLY A 27 1.58 4.61 8.64
C GLY A 27 1.64 4.88 7.14
N ILE A 28 2.78 4.70 6.47
CA ILE A 28 2.91 5.00 5.04
C ILE A 28 2.02 4.06 4.22
N ASN A 29 1.26 4.65 3.30
CA ASN A 29 0.45 3.93 2.32
C ASN A 29 1.27 3.72 1.05
N TYR A 30 1.20 2.52 0.48
CA TYR A 30 1.86 2.14 -0.75
C TYR A 30 0.83 1.77 -1.82
N LEU A 31 1.03 2.26 -3.03
CA LEU A 31 0.35 1.78 -4.22
C LEU A 31 1.15 0.60 -4.77
N TYR A 32 0.51 -0.56 -4.82
CA TYR A 32 1.00 -1.71 -5.54
C TYR A 32 0.21 -1.89 -6.83
N HIS A 33 0.91 -2.15 -7.93
CA HIS A 33 0.28 -2.52 -9.19
C HIS A 33 1.02 -3.71 -9.80
N ARG A 34 0.25 -4.67 -10.30
CA ARG A 34 0.75 -5.78 -11.11
C ARG A 34 -0.06 -5.95 -12.37
N ASP A 35 0.65 -6.26 -13.45
CA ASP A 35 0.10 -6.77 -14.69
C ASP A 35 0.87 -8.04 -15.04
N SER A 36 0.17 -9.17 -15.00
CA SER A 36 0.77 -10.49 -15.24
C SER A 36 2.02 -10.74 -14.37
N ASN A 37 3.19 -10.89 -15.00
CA ASN A 37 4.48 -11.19 -14.36
C ASN A 37 5.31 -9.94 -13.97
N ALA A 38 4.78 -8.74 -14.20
CA ALA A 38 5.42 -7.49 -13.82
C ALA A 38 4.63 -6.83 -12.68
N GLY A 39 5.34 -6.15 -11.79
CA GLY A 39 4.71 -5.35 -10.74
C GLY A 39 5.67 -4.35 -10.13
N GLY A 40 5.10 -3.37 -9.44
CA GLY A 40 5.84 -2.31 -8.78
C GLY A 40 5.13 -1.85 -7.52
N LEU A 41 5.92 -1.34 -6.59
CA LEU A 41 5.46 -0.75 -5.34
C LEU A 41 6.05 0.66 -5.23
N THR A 42 5.21 1.64 -4.94
CA THR A 42 5.63 3.02 -4.67
C THR A 42 4.85 3.57 -3.48
N PRO A 43 5.39 4.51 -2.70
CA PRO A 43 4.56 5.31 -1.80
C PRO A 43 3.40 5.92 -2.57
N LEU A 44 2.20 5.87 -1.99
CA LEU A 44 1.06 6.61 -2.49
C LEU A 44 1.25 8.08 -2.09
N LEU A 45 1.31 8.96 -3.08
CA LEU A 45 1.58 10.38 -2.84
C LEU A 45 0.28 11.19 -2.82
N ASP A 46 0.25 12.20 -1.96
CA ASP A 46 -0.78 13.25 -1.96
C ASP A 46 -0.50 14.29 -3.07
N ARG A 47 -1.33 15.33 -3.13
CA ARG A 47 -1.23 16.36 -4.17
C ARG A 47 0.04 17.22 -4.02
N GLU A 48 0.68 17.22 -2.85
CA GLU A 48 1.91 17.94 -2.57
C GLU A 48 3.16 17.07 -2.80
N GLY A 49 2.99 15.81 -3.22
CA GLY A 49 4.08 14.87 -3.46
C GLY A 49 4.61 14.22 -2.18
N LYS A 50 3.89 14.31 -1.06
CA LYS A 50 4.27 13.65 0.20
C LYS A 50 3.56 12.29 0.32
N PRO A 51 4.14 11.32 1.03
CA PRO A 51 3.46 10.06 1.29
C PRO A 51 2.16 10.24 2.07
N VAL A 52 1.11 9.53 1.65
CA VAL A 52 -0.14 9.43 2.39
C VAL A 52 0.09 8.59 3.65
N ILE A 53 -0.31 9.13 4.81
CA ILE A 53 -0.11 8.51 6.12
C ILE A 53 -1.45 8.14 6.75
N THR A 54 -1.61 6.86 7.09
CA THR A 54 -2.69 6.34 7.94
C THR A 54 -2.23 6.43 9.40
N ALA A 55 -3.09 6.94 10.29
CA ALA A 55 -2.79 6.97 11.71
C ALA A 55 -2.61 5.54 12.24
N VAL A 56 -1.47 5.27 12.87
CA VAL A 56 -1.16 4.00 13.53
C VAL A 56 -1.15 4.19 15.03
N ASN A 57 -1.89 3.36 15.76
CA ASN A 57 -1.82 3.31 17.22
C ASN A 57 -0.63 2.43 17.59
N ARG A 58 0.32 2.99 18.35
CA ARG A 58 1.43 2.24 18.96
C ARG A 58 1.01 1.63 20.29
#